data_AF-B4FK88-F1
#
_entry.id   AF-B4FK88-F1
#
_cell.length_a   1.000
_cell.length_b   1.000
_cell.length_c   1.000
_cell.angle_alpha   90.00
_cell.angle_beta   90.00
_cell.angle_gamma   90.00
#
_symmetry.space_group_name_H-M   'P 1'
#
loop_
_entity.id
_entity.type
_entity.pdbx_description
1 polymer ?
#
loop_
_entity_poly.entity_id
_entity_poly.type
_entity_poly.pdbx_seq_one_letter_code
_entity_poly.pdbx_strand_id
1 'polypeptide(L)'
;MLQNKYIEIRQKMRQQAHETGRAAAIPITVRQLEAIIRLSESLAKMRLTSVATPEHVEEAFRLFNVSTVDAARSGINEHLNLSPEIANEIKQAEAQIKRRMGIGSHISERRLIDDLNRMGMNESIVRRALLIMHQRDEVEYKRERHVIVRKA
;
A
#
# COMPACT_ATOMS: atom_id res chain seq x y z
N MET A 1 17.83 4.78 -25.49
CA MET A 1 16.91 3.77 -24.90
C MET A 1 16.60 4.05 -23.43
N LEU A 2 17.60 4.09 -22.54
CA LEU A 2 17.41 4.24 -21.08
C LEU A 2 16.74 5.57 -20.68
N GLN A 3 17.16 6.68 -21.29
CA GLN A 3 16.55 8.00 -21.07
C GLN A 3 15.07 8.04 -21.48
N ASN A 4 14.72 7.46 -22.64
CA ASN A 4 13.33 7.46 -23.13
C ASN A 4 12.42 6.67 -22.20
N LYS A 5 12.84 5.46 -21.78
CA LYS A 5 12.08 4.65 -20.80
C LYS A 5 11.89 5.40 -19.47
N TYR A 6 12.92 6.08 -18.97
CA TYR A 6 12.81 6.89 -17.74
C TYR A 6 11.78 8.02 -17.87
N ILE A 7 11.80 8.76 -18.99
CA ILE A 7 10.85 9.85 -19.24
C ILE A 7 9.43 9.32 -19.33
N GLU A 8 9.20 8.21 -20.03
CA GLU A 8 7.88 7.57 -20.16
C GLU A 8 7.31 7.15 -18.81
N ILE A 9 8.10 6.48 -17.95
CA ILE A 9 7.62 6.03 -16.64
C ILE A 9 7.27 7.26 -15.77
N ARG A 10 8.10 8.31 -15.80
CA ARG A 10 7.84 9.55 -15.05
C ARG A 10 6.58 10.27 -15.56
N GLN A 11 6.35 10.30 -16.87
CA GLN A 11 5.12 10.85 -17.45
C GLN A 11 3.89 10.06 -17.04
N LYS A 12 3.93 8.72 -17.14
CA LYS A 12 2.82 7.84 -16.72
C LYS A 12 2.45 8.03 -15.26
N MET A 13 3.43 8.08 -14.37
CA MET A 13 3.15 8.31 -12.94
C MET A 13 2.55 9.68 -12.67
N ARG A 14 2.96 10.71 -13.41
CA ARG A 14 2.38 12.06 -13.30
C ARG A 14 0.94 12.11 -13.81
N GLN A 15 0.64 11.44 -14.92
CA GLN A 15 -0.72 11.31 -15.45
C GLN A 15 -1.62 10.58 -14.45
N GLN A 16 -1.18 9.44 -13.93
CA GLN A 16 -1.92 8.66 -12.94
C GLN A 16 -2.19 9.46 -11.65
N ALA A 17 -1.23 10.28 -11.20
CA ALA A 17 -1.42 11.16 -10.05
C ALA A 17 -2.45 12.26 -10.32
N HIS A 18 -2.51 12.79 -11.55
CA HIS A 18 -3.53 13.76 -11.96
C HIS A 18 -4.92 13.14 -12.05
N GLU A 19 -5.04 11.94 -12.63
CA GLU A 19 -6.32 11.23 -12.79
C GLU A 19 -6.92 10.77 -11.46
N THR A 20 -6.08 10.26 -10.55
CA THR A 20 -6.54 9.73 -9.26
C THR A 20 -6.63 10.80 -8.16
N GLY A 21 -6.11 12.01 -8.41
CA GLY A 21 -5.99 13.09 -7.41
C GLY A 21 -5.06 12.75 -6.24
N ARG A 22 -4.35 11.61 -6.29
CA ARG A 22 -3.45 11.13 -5.24
C ARG A 22 -2.04 11.04 -5.80
N ALA A 23 -1.07 11.60 -5.08
CA ALA A 23 0.34 11.44 -5.43
C ALA A 23 0.74 9.97 -5.31
N ALA A 24 1.60 9.50 -6.23
CA ALA A 24 2.21 8.18 -6.12
C ALA A 24 3.00 8.09 -4.80
N ALA A 25 2.84 6.97 -4.08
CA ALA A 25 3.50 6.76 -2.79
C ALA A 25 5.04 6.82 -2.88
N ILE A 26 5.60 6.48 -4.04
CA ILE A 26 7.04 6.50 -4.30
C ILE A 26 7.33 7.42 -5.50
N PRO A 27 7.94 8.59 -5.30
CA PRO A 27 8.28 9.49 -6.40
C PRO A 27 9.44 8.97 -7.22
N ILE A 28 9.38 9.15 -8.55
CA ILE A 28 10.48 8.79 -9.45
C ILE A 28 11.56 9.87 -9.45
N THR A 29 12.76 9.51 -9.01
CA THR A 29 13.91 10.42 -8.86
C THR A 29 15.07 10.03 -9.76
N VAL A 30 16.03 10.93 -9.96
CA VAL A 30 17.27 10.65 -10.70
C VAL A 30 18.11 9.55 -10.03
N ARG A 31 17.97 9.34 -8.72
CA ARG A 31 18.63 8.24 -7.99
C ARG A 31 18.14 6.87 -8.47
N GLN A 32 16.88 6.75 -8.87
CA GLN A 32 16.37 5.49 -9.43
C GLN A 32 16.97 5.21 -10.81
N LEU A 33 17.24 6.25 -11.61
CA LEU A 33 17.96 6.09 -12.87
C LEU A 33 19.39 5.59 -12.65
N GLU A 34 20.09 6.17 -11.68
CA GLU A 34 21.44 5.72 -11.29
C GLU A 34 21.42 4.26 -10.77
N ALA A 35 20.39 3.89 -10.00
CA ALA A 35 20.22 2.52 -9.52
C ALA A 35 20.04 1.52 -10.67
N ILE A 36 19.27 1.88 -11.71
CA ILE A 36 19.09 1.04 -12.90
C ILE A 36 20.43 0.88 -13.64
N ILE A 37 21.21 1.95 -13.80
CA ILE A 37 22.54 1.88 -14.42
C ILE A 37 23.44 0.90 -13.64
N ARG A 38 23.46 1.03 -12.31
CA ARG A 38 24.24 0.15 -11.43
C ARG A 38 23.81 -1.32 -11.52
N LEU A 39 22.51 -1.59 -11.66
CA LEU A 39 21.98 -2.94 -11.88
C LEU A 39 22.45 -3.50 -13.23
N SER A 40 22.36 -2.70 -14.30
CA SER A 40 22.82 -3.12 -15.64
C SER A 40 24.32 -3.43 -15.67
N GLU A 41 25.14 -2.62 -14.99
CA GLU A 41 26.58 -2.89 -14.83
C GLU A 41 26.83 -4.16 -14.01
N SER A 42 26.05 -4.39 -12.95
CA SER A 42 26.18 -5.59 -12.11
C SER A 42 25.82 -6.86 -12.90
N LEU A 43 24.79 -6.80 -13.75
CA LEU A 43 24.41 -7.89 -14.65
C LEU A 43 25.51 -8.18 -15.68
N ALA A 44 26.16 -7.14 -16.23
CA ALA A 44 27.29 -7.30 -17.12
C ALA A 44 28.48 -8.00 -16.43
N LYS A 45 28.79 -7.56 -15.19
CA LYS A 45 29.84 -8.16 -14.34
C LYS A 45 29.56 -9.64 -14.02
N MET A 46 28.31 -10.00 -13.71
CA MET A 46 27.91 -11.39 -13.47
C MET A 46 28.13 -12.29 -14.69
N ARG A 47 28.04 -11.73 -15.90
CA ARG A 47 28.33 -12.41 -17.16
C ARG A 47 29.79 -12.31 -17.59
N LEU A 48 30.67 -11.77 -16.75
CA LEU A 48 32.10 -11.54 -17.02
C LEU A 48 32.33 -10.66 -18.26
N THR A 49 31.40 -9.74 -18.54
CA THR A 49 31.50 -8.78 -19.65
C THR A 49 31.83 -7.40 -19.10
N SER A 50 32.75 -6.68 -19.77
CA SER A 50 33.15 -5.33 -19.39
C SER A 50 32.22 -4.23 -19.90
N VAL A 51 31.34 -4.57 -20.86
CA VAL A 51 30.43 -3.65 -21.52
C VAL A 51 28.99 -4.04 -21.23
N ALA A 52 28.20 -3.10 -20.72
CA ALA A 52 26.76 -3.31 -20.53
C ALA A 52 26.02 -3.19 -21.87
N THR A 53 25.36 -4.26 -22.30
CA THR A 53 24.53 -4.30 -23.51
C THR A 53 23.10 -3.81 -23.20
N PRO A 54 22.32 -3.45 -24.24
CA PRO A 54 20.90 -3.11 -24.07
C PRO A 54 20.07 -4.19 -23.35
N GLU A 55 20.45 -5.47 -23.49
CA GLU A 55 19.80 -6.60 -22.83
C GLU A 55 19.89 -6.50 -21.29
N HIS A 56 21.06 -6.10 -20.76
CA HIS A 56 21.22 -5.87 -19.31
C HIS A 56 20.36 -4.70 -18.81
N VAL A 57 20.11 -3.71 -19.68
CA VAL A 57 19.23 -2.59 -19.37
C VAL A 57 17.78 -3.06 -19.32
N GLU A 58 17.34 -3.87 -20.28
CA GLU A 58 15.98 -4.42 -20.26
C GLU A 58 15.73 -5.27 -19.04
N GLU A 59 16.68 -6.12 -18.67
CA GLU A 59 16.58 -6.95 -17.47
C GLU A 59 16.58 -6.12 -16.19
N ALA A 60 17.41 -5.07 -16.10
CA ALA A 60 17.38 -4.14 -14.98
C ALA A 60 16.03 -3.41 -14.87
N PHE A 61 15.44 -2.99 -15.98
CA PHE A 61 14.08 -2.40 -15.98
C PHE A 61 13.01 -3.41 -15.59
N ARG A 62 13.13 -4.68 -16.01
CA ARG A 62 12.22 -5.74 -15.61
C ARG A 62 12.25 -5.93 -14.09
N LEU A 63 13.46 -6.07 -13.50
CA LEU A 63 13.65 -6.18 -12.06
C LEU A 63 13.14 -4.95 -11.31
N PHE A 64 13.41 -3.75 -11.83
CA PHE A 64 12.95 -2.49 -11.25
C PHE A 64 11.42 -2.35 -11.27
N ASN A 65 10.77 -2.76 -12.37
CA ASN A 65 9.31 -2.71 -12.45
C ASN A 65 8.66 -3.68 -11.49
N VAL A 66 9.19 -4.91 -11.35
CA VAL A 66 8.73 -5.87 -10.35
C VAL A 66 8.91 -5.29 -8.95
N SER A 67 10.11 -4.79 -8.61
CA SER A 67 10.36 -4.24 -7.27
C SER A 67 9.56 -2.97 -6.97
N THR A 68 9.29 -2.12 -7.96
CA THR A 68 8.49 -0.90 -7.78
C THR A 68 7.01 -1.21 -7.67
N VAL A 69 6.49 -2.14 -8.48
CA VAL A 69 5.10 -2.61 -8.35
C VAL A 69 4.93 -3.34 -7.02
N ASP A 70 5.88 -4.18 -6.63
CA ASP A 70 5.86 -4.87 -5.35
C ASP A 70 6.02 -3.89 -4.19
N ALA A 71 6.85 -2.85 -4.28
CA ALA A 71 6.98 -1.83 -3.24
C ALA A 71 5.76 -0.88 -3.20
N ALA A 72 5.16 -0.55 -4.35
CA ALA A 72 3.90 0.21 -4.39
C ALA A 72 2.77 -0.62 -3.80
N ARG A 73 2.67 -1.91 -4.18
CA ARG A 73 1.76 -2.87 -3.55
C ARG A 73 2.11 -3.06 -2.09
N SER A 74 3.38 -3.05 -1.69
CA SER A 74 3.83 -3.36 -0.32
C SER A 74 3.85 -2.19 0.65
N GLY A 75 3.99 -0.97 0.17
CA GLY A 75 3.57 0.23 0.91
C GLY A 75 2.06 0.23 1.15
N ILE A 76 1.30 -0.42 0.26
CA ILE A 76 -0.09 -0.80 0.51
C ILE A 76 -0.17 -2.17 1.26
N ASN A 77 0.83 -3.05 1.27
CA ASN A 77 0.83 -4.38 1.94
C ASN A 77 1.29 -4.38 3.40
N GLU A 78 1.97 -3.36 3.91
CA GLU A 78 1.89 -3.05 5.35
C GLU A 78 0.42 -2.86 5.78
N HIS A 79 -0.46 -2.59 4.81
CA HIS A 79 -1.89 -2.52 4.97
C HIS A 79 -2.70 -3.71 4.34
N LEU A 80 -2.07 -4.67 3.65
CA LEU A 80 -2.74 -5.67 2.78
C LEU A 80 -2.10 -7.08 2.73
N ASN A 81 -1.20 -7.47 3.64
CA ASN A 81 -0.90 -8.90 3.84
C ASN A 81 -2.13 -9.64 4.42
N LEU A 82 -3.16 -9.83 3.60
CA LEU A 82 -4.30 -10.67 3.85
C LEU A 82 -3.86 -12.11 3.54
N SER A 83 -3.06 -12.71 4.43
CA SER A 83 -3.14 -14.17 4.57
C SER A 83 -4.61 -14.54 4.73
N PRO A 84 -5.13 -15.63 4.13
CA PRO A 84 -6.52 -16.05 4.30
C PRO A 84 -6.94 -16.15 5.77
N GLU A 85 -5.98 -16.40 6.67
CA GLU A 85 -6.16 -16.35 8.13
C GLU A 85 -6.46 -14.93 8.62
N ILE A 86 -5.63 -13.95 8.26
CA ILE A 86 -5.81 -12.53 8.61
C ILE A 86 -7.10 -11.97 8.02
N ALA A 87 -7.48 -12.40 6.81
CA ALA A 87 -8.76 -12.03 6.21
C ALA A 87 -9.96 -12.53 7.02
N ASN A 88 -9.84 -13.72 7.62
CA ASN A 88 -10.86 -14.27 8.50
C ASN A 88 -10.93 -13.51 9.84
N GLU A 89 -9.78 -13.17 10.42
CA GLU A 89 -9.70 -12.34 11.63
C GLU A 89 -10.30 -10.95 11.42
N ILE A 90 -10.06 -10.33 10.25
CA ILE A 90 -10.67 -9.04 9.89
C ILE A 90 -12.19 -9.16 9.78
N LYS A 91 -12.71 -10.21 9.12
CA LYS A 91 -14.18 -10.45 9.05
C LYS A 91 -14.79 -10.65 10.44
N GLN A 92 -14.09 -11.35 11.34
CA GLN A 92 -14.52 -11.52 12.72
C GLN A 92 -14.54 -10.17 13.45
N ALA A 93 -13.50 -9.35 13.30
CA ALA A 93 -13.44 -8.01 13.86
C ALA A 93 -14.57 -7.12 13.32
N GLU A 94 -14.84 -7.13 12.00
CA GLU A 94 -15.98 -6.42 11.39
C GLU A 94 -17.31 -6.84 12.02
N ALA A 95 -17.54 -8.14 12.20
CA ALA A 95 -18.77 -8.66 12.81
C ALA A 95 -18.94 -8.19 14.26
N GLN A 96 -17.85 -8.15 15.04
CA GLN A 96 -17.88 -7.68 16.42
C GLN A 96 -18.11 -6.16 16.51
N ILE A 97 -17.48 -5.38 15.62
CA ILE A 97 -17.71 -3.94 15.50
C ILE A 97 -19.19 -3.66 15.15
N LYS A 98 -19.76 -4.40 14.18
CA LYS A 98 -21.19 -4.29 13.80
C LYS A 98 -22.16 -4.71 14.92
N ARG A 99 -21.76 -5.61 15.83
CA ARG A 99 -22.58 -5.98 17.01
C ARG A 99 -22.54 -4.91 18.10
N ARG A 100 -21.40 -4.27 18.33
CA ARG A 100 -21.25 -3.25 19.39
C ARG A 100 -21.71 -1.86 18.96
N MET A 101 -21.60 -1.52 17.67
CA MET A 101 -22.11 -0.27 17.13
C MET A 101 -23.42 -0.50 16.38
N GLY A 102 -24.54 -0.11 16.99
CA GLY A 102 -25.81 0.03 16.28
C GLY A 102 -25.73 1.10 15.18
N ILE A 103 -26.60 1.00 14.17
CA ILE A 103 -26.70 2.00 13.10
C ILE A 103 -27.01 3.37 13.73
N GLY A 104 -26.24 4.41 13.37
CA GLY A 104 -26.36 5.75 13.94
C GLY A 104 -25.73 5.94 15.33
N SER A 105 -25.24 4.88 15.97
CA SER A 105 -24.51 4.97 17.25
C SER A 105 -23.12 5.54 17.03
N HIS A 106 -22.62 6.26 18.04
CA HIS A 106 -21.29 6.85 18.05
C HIS A 106 -20.48 6.34 19.24
N ILE A 107 -19.26 5.87 19.00
CA ILE A 107 -18.33 5.41 20.03
C ILE A 107 -16.96 6.05 19.83
N SER A 108 -16.19 6.25 20.89
CA SER A 108 -14.80 6.69 20.73
C SER A 108 -13.93 5.54 20.22
N GLU A 109 -13.02 5.84 19.30
CA GLU A 109 -12.11 4.84 18.71
C GLU A 109 -11.30 4.14 19.80
N ARG A 110 -10.74 4.89 20.75
CA ARG A 110 -9.99 4.34 21.89
C ARG A 110 -10.81 3.32 22.70
N ARG A 111 -12.06 3.65 23.02
CA ARG A 111 -12.92 2.76 23.81
C ARG A 111 -13.27 1.49 23.03
N LEU A 112 -13.52 1.62 21.72
CA LEU A 112 -13.78 0.47 20.86
C LEU A 112 -12.55 -0.44 20.76
N ILE A 113 -11.36 0.13 20.62
CA ILE A 113 -10.09 -0.63 20.61
C ILE A 113 -9.88 -1.33 21.95
N ASP A 114 -10.03 -0.63 23.08
CA ASP A 114 -9.85 -1.21 24.41
C ASP A 114 -10.82 -2.37 24.67
N ASP A 115 -12.09 -2.21 24.27
CA ASP A 115 -13.12 -3.24 24.43
C ASP A 115 -12.84 -4.49 23.58
N LEU A 116 -12.32 -4.32 22.35
CA LEU A 116 -11.98 -5.42 21.45
C LEU A 116 -10.66 -6.08 21.85
N ASN A 117 -9.70 -5.31 22.37
CA ASN A 117 -8.45 -5.82 22.90
C ASN A 117 -8.68 -6.71 24.14
N ARG A 118 -9.63 -6.34 25.02
CA ARG A 118 -10.07 -7.19 26.16
C ARG A 118 -10.66 -8.54 25.72
N MET A 119 -11.14 -8.64 24.48
CA MET A 119 -11.65 -9.88 23.89
C MET A 119 -10.54 -10.71 23.23
N GLY A 120 -9.27 -10.29 23.33
CA GLY A 120 -8.12 -10.97 22.74
C GLY A 120 -7.89 -10.67 21.27
N MET A 121 -8.57 -9.69 20.69
CA MET A 121 -8.31 -9.27 19.30
C MET A 121 -7.12 -8.31 19.23
N ASN A 122 -6.27 -8.52 18.23
CA ASN A 122 -5.13 -7.65 17.99
C ASN A 122 -5.60 -6.26 17.55
N GLU A 123 -5.08 -5.23 18.21
CA GLU A 123 -5.38 -3.82 17.92
C GLU A 123 -5.13 -3.45 16.45
N SER A 124 -4.08 -4.02 15.84
CA SER A 124 -3.76 -3.80 14.42
C SER A 124 -4.88 -4.29 13.50
N ILE A 125 -5.49 -5.44 13.82
CA ILE A 125 -6.60 -6.03 13.05
C ILE A 125 -7.89 -5.22 13.23
N VAL A 126 -8.12 -4.68 14.42
CA VAL A 126 -9.28 -3.81 14.69
C VAL A 126 -9.18 -2.50 13.92
N ARG A 127 -8.03 -1.81 13.98
CA ARG A 127 -7.80 -0.59 13.19
C ARG A 127 -7.92 -0.86 11.69
N ARG A 128 -7.45 -2.02 11.25
CA ARG A 128 -7.57 -2.49 9.86
C ARG A 128 -9.03 -2.64 9.44
N ALA A 129 -9.84 -3.34 10.23
CA ALA A 129 -11.27 -3.52 9.96
C ALA A 129 -11.99 -2.16 9.89
N LEU A 130 -11.69 -1.22 10.79
CA LEU A 130 -12.26 0.13 10.77
C LEU A 130 -11.89 0.93 9.52
N LEU A 131 -10.66 0.82 9.03
CA LEU A 131 -10.23 1.44 7.77
C LEU A 131 -10.99 0.88 6.58
N ILE A 132 -11.18 -0.45 6.50
CA ILE A 132 -11.91 -1.10 5.41
C ILE A 132 -13.40 -0.72 5.46
N MET A 133 -14.02 -0.72 6.65
CA MET A 133 -15.40 -0.29 6.83
C MET A 133 -15.60 1.18 6.45
N HIS A 134 -14.62 2.04 6.75
CA HIS A 134 -14.65 3.45 6.33
C HIS A 134 -14.52 3.61 4.82
N GLN A 135 -13.67 2.82 4.15
CA GLN A 135 -13.57 2.81 2.68
C GLN A 135 -14.85 2.31 1.98
N ARG A 136 -15.67 1.52 2.68
CA ARG A 136 -16.97 1.02 2.20
C ARG A 136 -18.14 1.92 2.60
N ASP A 137 -17.88 3.10 3.14
CA ASP A 137 -18.88 4.06 3.64
C ASP A 137 -19.80 3.53 4.77
N GLU A 138 -19.48 2.38 5.38
CA GLU A 138 -20.25 1.82 6.50
C GLU A 138 -20.00 2.60 7.81
N VAL A 139 -18.87 3.29 7.91
CA VAL A 139 -18.39 3.95 9.13
C VAL A 139 -17.77 5.31 8.78
N GLU A 140 -18.05 6.33 9.59
CA GLU A 140 -17.53 7.69 9.42
C GLU A 140 -16.77 8.15 10.67
N TYR A 141 -15.59 8.73 10.45
CA TYR A 141 -14.82 9.39 11.50
C TYR A 141 -15.31 10.83 11.69
N LYS A 142 -15.67 11.20 12.93
CA LYS A 142 -16.01 12.55 13.36
C LYS A 142 -15.06 13.04 14.45
N ARG A 143 -14.92 14.37 14.58
CA ARG A 143 -14.06 15.05 15.56
C ARG A 143 -12.60 14.57 15.49
N GLU A 144 -11.90 14.88 14.40
CA GLU A 144 -10.47 14.56 14.23
C GLU A 144 -10.12 13.07 14.43
N ARG A 145 -11.01 12.16 13.97
CA ARG A 145 -10.90 10.70 14.13
C ARG A 145 -11.12 10.15 15.55
N HIS A 146 -11.47 10.99 16.53
CA HIS A 146 -11.71 10.51 17.89
C HIS A 146 -13.05 9.76 18.06
N VAL A 147 -14.04 10.03 17.22
CA VAL A 147 -15.38 9.43 17.30
C VAL A 147 -15.71 8.70 16.01
N ILE A 148 -16.21 7.49 16.13
CA ILE A 148 -16.60 6.62 15.04
C ILE A 148 -18.13 6.52 15.05
N VAL A 149 -18.77 6.81 13.91
CA VAL A 149 -20.22 6.72 13.72
C VAL A 149 -20.52 5.68 12.65
N ARG A 150 -21.40 4.72 12.96
CA ARG A 150 -21.84 3.74 11.96
C ARG A 150 -22.95 4.34 11.09
N LYS A 151 -22.74 4.36 9.78
CA LYS A 151 -23.76 4.76 8.80
C LYS A 151 -24.64 3.56 8.41
N ALA A 152 -25.84 3.86 7.90
CA ALA A 152 -26.81 2.88 7.41
C ALA A 152 -26.42 2.37 6.03
#